data_AF-A0A318DWM3-F1
#
_entry.id   AF-A0A318DWM3-F1
#
_cell.length_a   1.000
_cell.length_b   1.000
_cell.length_c   1.000
_cell.angle_alpha   90.00
_cell.angle_beta   90.00
_cell.angle_gamma   90.00
#
_symmetry.space_group_name_H-M   'P 1'
#
loop_
_entity.id
_entity.type
_entity.pdbx_description
1 polymer ?
#
loop_
_entity_poly.entity_id
_entity_poly.type
_entity_poly.pdbx_seq_one_letter_code
_entity_poly.pdbx_strand_id
1 'polypeptide(L)'
;MALLVDIFGYLSVILHGLVIVAQSMTLGGLLFLVFLLHPLSSRLTQGDELERRVVRLTRWSAWGLLLAELATTALQVSVLMSTVDLPFGNVMQASFAVAGSVKIACALVIALSLGQRTMARPLPRVLLLLVGLAELAAATATTHAYARLDDNTVLMLVEGLHQFGAAIWIGAIPCFVLVLRHLQDADSLRLVGSRFSRMSIIGVACILVSGITMWIFYVGDAQGFYGTAYGVMVGAKVAMFIGLLGLGLGNFLVTERLRKGRDASVTRMRRFAEVEIGIGFTIFFAAASLTSVPPAVDLTTDRVTLHEIAVRNAPAWPRLSSPDHDTLAISQLQTQLDQDAAREHQVAQSATIPGSGILPPRNAEDIAWSEYNHHWAGIFVLLIGFLALLNRAGMRWARHWPLLFLLMAGFLLVRSDPEVWPLGQEGWWIAWRDVEVAQHRFFVALIILFGAFEWSVRTGRLKSERAALVFPLLVAVGGAMLLTHSHQISNVKDQMLIELTHTPLALAGVAAGWARWLELRLPGRGGRIAGYVWPACFMLIGVILLWYREA
;
A
#
# COMPACT_ATOMS: atom_id res chain seq x y z
N MET A 1 25.52 8.36 -6.57
CA MET A 1 25.15 7.79 -7.88
C MET A 1 24.67 6.38 -7.71
N ALA A 2 25.47 5.47 -7.12
CA ALA A 2 24.98 4.19 -6.58
C ALA A 2 23.69 4.39 -5.76
N LEU A 3 23.75 5.25 -4.74
CA LEU A 3 22.59 5.59 -3.89
C LEU A 3 21.28 5.94 -4.63
N LEU A 4 21.37 6.57 -5.81
CA LEU A 4 20.18 6.94 -6.60
C LEU A 4 19.58 5.71 -7.30
N VAL A 5 20.42 4.79 -7.77
CA VAL A 5 20.01 3.49 -8.32
C VAL A 5 19.48 2.59 -7.20
N ASP A 6 20.10 2.62 -6.02
CA ASP A 6 19.73 1.78 -4.88
C ASP A 6 18.35 2.17 -4.33
N ILE A 7 18.05 3.46 -4.22
CA ILE A 7 16.74 3.98 -3.79
C ILE A 7 15.68 3.92 -4.92
N PHE A 8 16.10 3.83 -6.19
CA PHE A 8 15.20 3.94 -7.34
C PHE A 8 14.02 2.97 -7.27
N GLY A 9 14.27 1.68 -6.99
CA GLY A 9 13.22 0.67 -6.95
C GLY A 9 12.12 1.02 -5.95
N TYR A 10 12.51 1.33 -4.71
CA TYR A 10 11.57 1.70 -3.65
C TYR A 10 10.84 3.02 -3.92
N LEU A 11 11.58 4.07 -4.31
CA LEU A 11 10.99 5.37 -4.57
C LEU A 11 10.06 5.35 -5.80
N SER A 12 10.38 4.55 -6.82
CA SER A 12 9.54 4.37 -7.99
C SER A 12 8.19 3.77 -7.63
N VAL A 13 8.15 2.75 -6.77
CA VAL A 13 6.88 2.14 -6.30
C VAL A 13 6.04 3.16 -5.52
N ILE A 14 6.66 3.95 -4.62
CA ILE A 14 5.94 4.97 -3.85
C ILE A 14 5.37 6.05 -4.78
N LEU A 15 6.19 6.61 -5.66
CA LEU A 15 5.77 7.66 -6.58
C LEU A 15 4.67 7.16 -7.52
N HIS A 16 4.79 5.93 -8.02
CA HIS A 16 3.76 5.32 -8.85
C HIS A 16 2.45 5.09 -8.08
N GLY A 17 2.50 4.66 -6.82
CA GLY A 17 1.31 4.58 -5.96
C GLY A 17 0.62 5.94 -5.77
N LEU A 18 1.41 7.00 -5.56
CA LEU A 18 0.90 8.38 -5.46
C LEU A 18 0.27 8.87 -6.77
N VAL A 19 0.88 8.55 -7.91
CA VAL A 19 0.33 8.78 -9.25
C VAL A 19 -1.04 8.13 -9.38
N ILE A 20 -1.17 6.82 -9.11
CA ILE A 20 -2.43 6.09 -9.29
C ILE A 20 -3.52 6.66 -8.38
N VAL A 21 -3.18 7.01 -7.13
CA VAL A 21 -4.11 7.66 -6.18
C VAL A 21 -4.58 9.01 -6.72
N ALA A 22 -3.65 9.88 -7.10
CA ALA A 22 -3.97 11.23 -7.55
C ALA A 22 -4.72 11.24 -8.89
N GLN A 23 -4.35 10.33 -9.81
CA GLN A 23 -5.03 10.08 -11.08
C GLN A 23 -6.47 9.62 -10.84
N SER A 24 -6.64 8.57 -10.05
CA SER A 24 -7.96 8.02 -9.72
C SER A 24 -8.85 9.07 -9.06
N MET A 25 -8.32 9.87 -8.12
CA MET A 25 -9.06 10.96 -7.49
C MET A 25 -9.43 12.09 -8.45
N THR A 26 -8.55 12.42 -9.39
CA THR A 26 -8.78 13.48 -10.37
C THR A 26 -9.85 13.08 -11.38
N LEU A 27 -9.70 11.90 -11.99
CA LEU A 27 -10.68 11.36 -12.92
C LEU A 27 -12.01 11.06 -12.21
N GLY A 28 -11.96 10.39 -11.05
CA GLY A 28 -13.12 10.08 -10.24
C GLY A 28 -13.88 11.34 -9.79
N GLY A 29 -13.16 12.37 -9.36
CA GLY A 29 -13.73 13.66 -8.99
C GLY A 29 -14.37 14.39 -10.18
N LEU A 30 -13.77 14.34 -11.37
CA LEU A 30 -14.33 14.90 -12.59
C LEU A 30 -15.63 14.18 -12.99
N LEU A 31 -15.61 12.84 -12.99
CA LEU A 31 -16.79 12.02 -13.29
C LEU A 31 -17.89 12.21 -12.25
N PHE A 32 -17.53 12.32 -10.96
CA PHE A 32 -18.47 12.62 -9.88
C PHE A 32 -19.13 13.99 -10.07
N LEU A 33 -18.36 15.03 -10.43
CA LEU A 33 -18.92 16.34 -10.73
C LEU A 33 -19.90 16.28 -11.90
N VAL A 34 -19.50 15.71 -13.03
CA VAL A 34 -20.29 15.75 -14.26
C VAL A 34 -21.53 14.85 -14.21
N PHE A 35 -21.40 13.62 -13.70
CA PHE A 35 -22.47 12.62 -13.78
C PHE A 35 -23.34 12.52 -12.52
N LEU A 36 -22.91 13.11 -11.41
CA LEU A 36 -23.64 13.07 -10.14
C LEU A 36 -23.91 14.45 -9.57
N LEU A 37 -22.89 15.24 -9.21
CA LEU A 37 -23.12 16.42 -8.37
C LEU A 37 -23.73 17.59 -9.14
N HIS A 38 -23.18 17.93 -10.30
CA HIS A 38 -23.65 19.06 -11.10
C HIS A 38 -25.11 18.88 -11.58
N PRO A 39 -25.54 17.70 -12.09
CA PRO A 39 -26.96 17.49 -12.44
C PRO A 39 -27.92 17.55 -11.25
N LEU A 40 -27.42 17.31 -10.03
CA LEU A 40 -28.22 17.30 -8.82
C LEU A 40 -28.15 18.61 -8.03
N SER A 41 -27.22 19.51 -8.35
CA SER A 41 -26.92 20.70 -7.53
C SER A 41 -28.15 21.56 -7.27
N SER A 42 -29.01 21.76 -8.27
CA SER A 42 -30.25 22.53 -8.14
C SER A 42 -31.31 21.90 -7.24
N ARG A 43 -31.19 20.60 -6.93
CA ARG A 43 -32.12 19.86 -6.06
C ARG A 43 -31.58 19.64 -4.65
N LEU A 44 -30.30 19.93 -4.43
CA LEU A 44 -29.63 19.73 -3.15
C LEU A 44 -29.61 21.04 -2.36
N THR A 45 -29.86 20.96 -1.06
CA THR A 45 -29.60 22.10 -0.17
C THR A 45 -28.12 22.48 -0.25
N GLN A 46 -27.82 23.74 -0.56
CA GLN A 46 -26.44 24.23 -0.73
C GLN A 46 -25.66 23.54 -1.86
N GLY A 47 -26.34 23.08 -2.93
CA GLY A 47 -25.71 22.38 -4.05
C GLY A 47 -24.53 23.12 -4.68
N ASP A 48 -24.63 24.45 -4.86
CA ASP A 48 -23.52 25.27 -5.39
C ASP A 48 -22.29 25.25 -4.49
N GLU A 49 -22.47 25.25 -3.17
CA GLU A 49 -21.38 25.16 -2.20
C GLU A 49 -20.73 23.78 -2.18
N LEU A 50 -21.53 22.72 -2.30
CA LEU A 50 -21.03 21.36 -2.45
C LEU A 50 -20.20 21.24 -3.73
N GLU A 51 -20.68 21.80 -4.84
CA GLU A 51 -19.96 21.81 -6.12
C GLU A 51 -18.62 22.52 -5.98
N ARG A 52 -18.56 23.69 -5.33
CA ARG A 52 -17.28 24.40 -5.05
C ARG A 52 -16.30 23.54 -4.26
N ARG A 53 -16.77 22.82 -3.24
CA ARG A 53 -15.92 21.99 -2.38
C ARG A 53 -15.36 20.79 -3.14
N VAL A 54 -16.19 20.12 -3.94
CA VAL A 54 -15.76 18.99 -4.77
C VAL A 54 -14.82 19.45 -5.88
N VAL A 55 -15.13 20.55 -6.57
CA VAL A 55 -14.21 21.19 -7.53
C VAL A 55 -12.86 21.46 -6.89
N ARG A 56 -12.82 22.04 -5.68
CA ARG A 56 -11.55 22.31 -4.97
C ARG A 56 -10.80 21.02 -4.66
N LEU A 57 -11.47 19.96 -4.19
CA LEU A 57 -10.84 18.68 -3.93
C LEU A 57 -10.25 18.05 -5.20
N THR A 58 -11.01 18.01 -6.29
CA THR A 58 -10.55 17.48 -7.59
C THR A 58 -9.41 18.31 -8.18
N ARG A 59 -9.38 19.62 -7.95
CA ARG A 59 -8.24 20.46 -8.35
C ARG A 59 -6.99 20.16 -7.53
N TRP A 60 -7.13 19.95 -6.22
CA TRP A 60 -6.00 19.55 -5.39
C TRP A 60 -5.45 18.18 -5.78
N SER A 61 -6.31 17.23 -6.15
CA SER A 61 -5.83 15.95 -6.69
C SER A 61 -5.15 16.12 -8.05
N ALA A 62 -5.63 17.02 -8.91
CA ALA A 62 -4.98 17.30 -10.20
C ALA A 62 -3.60 17.95 -10.02
N TRP A 63 -3.44 18.85 -9.05
CA TRP A 63 -2.12 19.37 -8.67
C TRP A 63 -1.23 18.28 -8.07
N GLY A 64 -1.79 17.40 -7.23
CA GLY A 64 -1.08 16.23 -6.71
C GLY A 64 -0.59 15.30 -7.82
N LEU A 65 -1.43 15.05 -8.83
CA LEU A 65 -1.09 14.24 -10.00
C LEU A 65 0.04 14.91 -10.80
N LEU A 66 -0.05 16.21 -11.06
CA LEU A 66 1.00 16.96 -11.75
C LEU A 66 2.35 16.81 -11.03
N LEU A 67 2.38 17.01 -9.71
CA LEU A 67 3.62 16.91 -8.93
C LEU A 67 4.16 15.48 -8.88
N ALA A 68 3.29 14.48 -8.71
CA ALA A 68 3.68 13.08 -8.66
C ALA A 68 4.21 12.58 -10.02
N GLU A 69 3.61 12.99 -11.13
CA GLU A 69 4.08 12.67 -12.48
C GLU A 69 5.39 13.36 -12.83
N LEU A 70 5.54 14.64 -12.44
CA LEU A 70 6.81 15.36 -12.61
C LEU A 70 7.93 14.65 -11.85
N ALA A 71 7.69 14.26 -10.59
CA ALA A 71 8.67 13.53 -9.79
C ALA A 71 8.99 12.15 -10.39
N THR A 72 7.96 11.39 -10.81
CA THR A 72 8.13 10.06 -11.44
C THR A 72 8.93 10.17 -12.73
N THR A 73 8.54 11.06 -13.63
CA THR A 73 9.19 11.26 -14.94
C THR A 73 10.62 11.75 -14.74
N ALA A 74 10.85 12.72 -13.86
CA ALA A 74 12.20 13.23 -13.58
C ALA A 74 13.11 12.15 -12.99
N LEU A 75 12.59 11.31 -12.08
CA LEU A 75 13.35 10.18 -11.52
C LEU A 75 13.73 9.18 -12.61
N GLN A 76 12.76 8.72 -13.41
CA GLN A 76 13.00 7.74 -14.47
C GLN A 76 13.95 8.28 -15.56
N VAL A 77 13.79 9.54 -15.97
CA VAL A 77 14.69 10.20 -16.91
C VAL A 77 16.10 10.27 -16.35
N SER A 78 16.25 10.70 -15.09
CA SER A 78 17.57 10.83 -14.44
C SER A 78 18.28 9.49 -14.34
N VAL A 79 17.56 8.44 -13.94
CA VAL A 79 18.10 7.08 -13.84
C VAL A 79 18.54 6.60 -15.21
N LEU A 80 17.67 6.68 -16.22
CA LEU A 80 17.98 6.18 -17.56
C LEU A 80 19.15 6.93 -18.22
N MET A 81 19.22 8.27 -18.05
CA MET A 81 20.37 9.05 -18.49
C MET A 81 21.66 8.59 -17.81
N SER A 82 21.60 8.31 -16.50
CA SER A 82 22.79 7.92 -15.74
C SER A 82 23.26 6.48 -15.97
N THR A 83 22.34 5.56 -16.28
CA THR A 83 22.67 4.13 -16.43
C THR A 83 23.02 3.76 -17.87
N VAL A 84 22.46 4.46 -18.87
CA VAL A 84 22.67 4.17 -20.29
C VAL A 84 23.51 5.26 -20.98
N ASP A 85 23.90 6.31 -20.26
CA ASP A 85 24.70 7.45 -20.76
C ASP A 85 24.07 8.12 -22.00
N LEU A 86 22.75 8.25 -22.00
CA LEU A 86 21.99 8.88 -23.08
C LEU A 86 21.73 10.36 -22.81
N PRO A 87 21.79 11.23 -23.84
CA PRO A 87 21.43 12.63 -23.67
C PRO A 87 19.93 12.79 -23.43
N PHE A 88 19.56 13.85 -22.70
CA PHE A 88 18.17 14.16 -22.32
C PHE A 88 17.20 14.11 -23.52
N GLY A 89 17.60 14.67 -24.67
CA GLY A 89 16.76 14.69 -25.87
C GLY A 89 16.40 13.30 -26.41
N ASN A 90 17.27 12.30 -26.23
CA ASN A 90 16.99 10.92 -26.64
C ASN A 90 16.08 10.24 -25.62
N VAL A 91 16.32 10.46 -24.33
CA VAL A 91 15.48 9.89 -23.26
C VAL A 91 14.05 10.42 -23.32
N MET A 92 13.86 11.70 -23.63
CA MET A 92 12.52 12.29 -23.76
C MET A 92 11.70 11.78 -24.96
N GLN A 93 12.34 11.07 -25.90
CA GLN A 93 11.64 10.40 -27.01
C GLN A 93 11.14 9.00 -26.61
N ALA A 94 11.56 8.46 -25.46
CA ALA A 94 11.09 7.18 -24.98
C ALA A 94 9.59 7.24 -24.63
N SER A 95 8.87 6.15 -24.88
CA SER A 95 7.41 6.10 -24.71
C SER A 95 6.95 6.49 -23.30
N PHE A 96 7.69 6.10 -22.25
CA PHE A 96 7.35 6.47 -20.87
C PHE A 96 7.44 7.99 -20.65
N ALA A 97 8.45 8.66 -21.23
CA ALA A 97 8.67 10.09 -21.07
C ALA A 97 7.64 10.91 -21.87
N VAL A 98 7.28 10.44 -23.06
CA VAL A 98 6.19 11.02 -23.85
C VAL A 98 4.85 10.87 -23.12
N ALA A 99 4.52 9.67 -22.63
CA ALA A 99 3.30 9.41 -21.88
C ALA A 99 3.25 10.25 -20.58
N GLY A 100 4.35 10.30 -19.83
CA GLY A 100 4.49 11.15 -18.64
C GLY A 100 4.25 12.63 -18.97
N SER A 101 4.82 13.13 -20.06
CA SER A 101 4.61 14.53 -20.52
C SER A 101 3.14 14.81 -20.85
N VAL A 102 2.44 13.87 -21.50
CA VAL A 102 1.00 13.99 -21.78
C VAL A 102 0.19 14.01 -20.48
N LYS A 103 0.48 13.13 -19.52
CA LYS A 103 -0.20 13.08 -18.22
C LYS A 103 0.01 14.38 -17.44
N ILE A 104 1.23 14.90 -17.40
CA ILE A 104 1.59 16.21 -16.81
C ILE A 104 0.76 17.33 -17.46
N ALA A 105 0.71 17.39 -18.80
CA ALA A 105 -0.05 18.41 -19.50
C ALA A 105 -1.56 18.32 -19.20
N CYS A 106 -2.13 17.12 -19.21
CA CYS A 106 -3.54 16.90 -18.90
C CYS A 106 -3.87 17.30 -17.45
N ALA A 107 -3.03 16.90 -16.49
CA ALA A 107 -3.17 17.26 -15.08
C ALA A 107 -3.14 18.77 -14.89
N LEU A 108 -2.21 19.48 -15.55
CA LEU A 108 -2.12 20.93 -15.52
C LEU A 108 -3.37 21.60 -16.10
N VAL A 109 -3.84 21.14 -17.26
CA VAL A 109 -5.06 21.68 -17.90
C VAL A 109 -6.27 21.51 -16.98
N ILE A 110 -6.45 20.33 -16.37
CA ILE A 110 -7.53 20.08 -15.42
C ILE A 110 -7.39 20.99 -14.18
N ALA A 111 -6.20 21.09 -13.59
CA ALA A 111 -5.96 21.87 -12.37
C ALA A 111 -6.24 23.37 -12.54
N LEU A 112 -5.92 23.92 -13.72
CA LEU A 112 -6.13 25.32 -14.06
C LEU A 112 -7.58 25.61 -14.52
N SER A 113 -8.17 24.71 -15.31
CA SER A 113 -9.44 24.98 -16.01
C SER A 113 -10.67 24.51 -15.26
N LEU A 114 -10.55 23.58 -14.31
CA LEU A 114 -11.68 23.07 -13.55
C LEU A 114 -12.23 24.15 -12.60
N GLY A 115 -13.52 24.47 -12.75
CA GLY A 115 -14.20 25.51 -11.99
C GLY A 115 -15.70 25.52 -12.23
N GLN A 116 -16.48 26.22 -11.39
CA GLN A 116 -17.95 26.30 -11.54
C GLN A 116 -18.37 26.87 -12.91
N ARG A 117 -17.67 27.90 -13.41
CA ARG A 117 -17.94 28.49 -14.73
C ARG A 117 -17.76 27.47 -15.86
N THR A 118 -16.76 26.62 -15.73
CA THR A 118 -16.46 25.54 -16.66
C THR A 118 -17.52 24.44 -16.59
N MET A 119 -17.97 24.07 -15.40
CA MET A 119 -19.04 23.08 -15.20
C MET A 119 -20.40 23.57 -15.72
N ALA A 120 -20.69 24.87 -15.61
CA ALA A 120 -21.94 25.47 -16.09
C ALA A 120 -22.07 25.50 -17.62
N ARG A 121 -20.96 25.42 -18.38
CA ARG A 121 -20.96 25.47 -19.85
C ARG A 121 -20.73 24.07 -20.43
N PRO A 122 -21.56 23.61 -21.39
CA PRO A 122 -21.49 22.24 -21.90
C PRO A 122 -20.16 21.93 -22.62
N LEU A 123 -19.70 22.83 -23.49
CA LEU A 123 -18.47 22.62 -24.26
C LEU A 123 -17.21 22.51 -23.37
N PRO A 124 -16.89 23.47 -22.49
CA PRO A 124 -15.74 23.33 -21.57
C PRO A 124 -15.80 22.10 -20.67
N ARG A 125 -17.00 21.70 -20.22
CA ARG A 125 -17.21 20.48 -19.45
C ARG A 125 -16.87 19.22 -20.26
N VAL A 126 -17.32 19.14 -21.51
CA VAL A 126 -16.98 18.03 -22.42
C VAL A 126 -15.49 18.01 -22.73
N LEU A 127 -14.87 19.17 -22.98
CA LEU A 127 -13.42 19.25 -23.21
C LEU A 127 -12.62 18.73 -22.01
N LEU A 128 -13.03 19.04 -20.77
CA LEU A 128 -12.38 18.46 -19.59
C LEU A 128 -12.52 16.94 -19.52
N LEU A 129 -13.66 16.36 -19.92
CA LEU A 129 -13.80 14.91 -20.00
C LEU A 129 -12.88 14.30 -21.06
N LEU A 130 -12.70 14.97 -22.21
CA LEU A 130 -11.76 14.54 -23.25
C LEU A 130 -10.31 14.63 -22.77
N VAL A 131 -9.94 15.66 -22.00
CA VAL A 131 -8.62 15.75 -21.36
C VAL A 131 -8.43 14.62 -20.34
N GLY A 132 -9.45 14.29 -19.54
CA GLY A 132 -9.42 13.14 -18.65
C GLY A 132 -9.29 11.80 -19.38
N LEU A 133 -9.92 11.66 -20.55
CA LEU A 133 -9.77 10.48 -21.40
C LEU A 133 -8.35 10.38 -22.00
N ALA A 134 -7.77 11.50 -22.43
CA ALA A 134 -6.41 11.54 -22.92
C ALA A 134 -5.38 11.21 -21.82
N GLU A 135 -5.62 11.69 -20.59
CA GLU A 135 -4.82 11.34 -19.41
C GLU A 135 -4.88 9.83 -19.14
N LEU A 136 -6.08 9.25 -19.11
CA LEU A 136 -6.27 7.81 -18.93
C LEU A 136 -5.59 6.98 -20.03
N ALA A 137 -5.71 7.41 -21.29
CA ALA A 137 -5.07 6.74 -22.41
C ALA A 137 -3.54 6.81 -22.34
N ALA A 138 -2.98 7.94 -21.89
CA ALA A 138 -1.55 8.06 -21.66
C ALA A 138 -1.08 7.18 -20.48
N ALA A 139 -1.90 7.01 -19.43
CA ALA A 139 -1.58 6.13 -18.31
C ALA A 139 -1.44 4.65 -18.73
N THR A 140 -2.24 4.18 -19.69
CA THR A 140 -2.13 2.79 -20.19
C THR A 140 -0.82 2.54 -20.94
N ALA A 141 -0.23 3.59 -21.54
CA ALA A 141 1.08 3.51 -22.22
C ALA A 141 2.26 3.32 -21.24
N THR A 142 2.03 3.41 -19.94
CA THR A 142 3.04 3.17 -18.88
C THR A 142 2.85 1.84 -18.14
N THR A 143 2.04 0.93 -18.69
CA THR A 143 1.71 -0.38 -18.08
C THR A 143 2.30 -1.54 -18.86
N HIS A 144 2.26 -2.75 -18.29
CA HIS A 144 2.65 -3.98 -19.01
C HIS A 144 1.91 -4.14 -20.34
N ALA A 145 0.66 -3.68 -20.45
CA ALA A 145 -0.14 -3.79 -21.65
C ALA A 145 0.55 -3.17 -22.88
N TYR A 146 1.22 -2.03 -22.71
CA TYR A 146 1.91 -1.34 -23.79
C TYR A 146 3.18 -2.08 -24.24
N ALA A 147 3.85 -2.76 -23.30
CA ALA A 147 5.09 -3.50 -23.55
C ALA A 147 4.85 -4.90 -24.13
N ARG A 148 3.60 -5.40 -24.16
CA ARG A 148 3.30 -6.70 -24.78
C ARG A 148 3.54 -6.65 -26.29
N LEU A 149 4.11 -7.72 -26.83
CA LEU A 149 4.32 -7.89 -28.27
C LEU A 149 3.00 -8.27 -28.98
N ASP A 150 2.21 -9.12 -28.32
CA ASP A 150 0.91 -9.59 -28.80
C ASP A 150 -0.24 -9.00 -27.98
N ASP A 151 -1.40 -8.81 -28.61
CA ASP A 151 -2.64 -8.34 -27.99
C ASP A 151 -2.56 -6.99 -27.25
N ASN A 152 -1.49 -6.22 -27.44
CA ASN A 152 -1.20 -4.99 -26.71
C ASN A 152 -2.36 -3.98 -26.74
N THR A 153 -3.00 -3.81 -27.90
CA THR A 153 -4.11 -2.88 -28.09
C THR A 153 -5.32 -3.29 -27.26
N VAL A 154 -5.66 -4.58 -27.24
CA VAL A 154 -6.75 -5.11 -26.42
C VAL A 154 -6.41 -4.95 -24.94
N LEU A 155 -5.19 -5.28 -24.55
CA LEU A 155 -4.74 -5.16 -23.16
C LEU A 155 -4.71 -3.70 -22.68
N MET A 156 -4.35 -2.75 -23.54
CA MET A 156 -4.41 -1.32 -23.21
C MET A 156 -5.85 -0.85 -22.99
N LEU A 157 -6.81 -1.34 -23.79
CA LEU A 157 -8.23 -1.06 -23.58
C LEU A 157 -8.75 -1.69 -22.28
N VAL A 158 -8.33 -2.92 -21.97
CA VAL A 158 -8.68 -3.63 -20.74
C VAL A 158 -8.11 -2.92 -19.51
N GLU A 159 -6.85 -2.48 -19.56
CA GLU A 159 -6.21 -1.70 -18.50
C GLU A 159 -6.89 -0.34 -18.32
N GLY A 160 -7.20 0.35 -19.42
CA GLY A 160 -7.97 1.59 -19.39
C GLY A 160 -9.35 1.41 -18.77
N LEU A 161 -10.04 0.31 -19.07
CA LEU A 161 -11.31 -0.06 -18.45
C LEU A 161 -11.15 -0.32 -16.94
N HIS A 162 -10.07 -0.98 -16.53
CA HIS A 162 -9.76 -1.23 -15.12
C HIS A 162 -9.55 0.07 -14.34
N GLN A 163 -8.66 0.93 -14.85
CA GLN A 163 -8.35 2.23 -14.26
C GLN A 163 -9.57 3.17 -14.26
N PHE A 164 -10.39 3.16 -15.31
CA PHE A 164 -11.66 3.88 -15.34
C PHE A 164 -12.63 3.41 -14.26
N GLY A 165 -12.76 2.09 -14.08
CA GLY A 165 -13.59 1.52 -13.02
C GLY A 165 -13.09 1.89 -11.62
N ALA A 166 -11.78 1.87 -11.41
CA ALA A 166 -11.13 2.29 -10.18
C ALA A 166 -11.36 3.78 -9.88
N ALA A 167 -11.28 4.65 -10.89
CA ALA A 167 -11.56 6.08 -10.75
C ALA A 167 -13.02 6.35 -10.35
N ILE A 168 -13.99 5.70 -11.02
CA ILE A 168 -15.41 5.89 -10.74
C ILE A 168 -15.80 5.38 -9.35
N TRP A 169 -15.26 4.24 -8.93
CA TRP A 169 -15.57 3.69 -7.62
C TRP A 169 -14.71 4.34 -6.54
N ILE A 170 -13.45 3.92 -6.40
CA ILE A 170 -12.56 4.30 -5.30
C ILE A 170 -12.14 5.77 -5.39
N GLY A 171 -11.77 6.23 -6.59
CA GLY A 171 -11.32 7.60 -6.83
C GLY A 171 -12.38 8.67 -6.50
N ALA A 172 -13.66 8.33 -6.64
CA ALA A 172 -14.76 9.25 -6.36
C ALA A 172 -15.26 9.20 -4.89
N ILE A 173 -14.88 8.19 -4.08
CA ILE A 173 -15.31 8.09 -2.67
C ILE A 173 -14.90 9.31 -1.84
N PRO A 174 -13.70 9.92 -1.97
CA PRO A 174 -13.37 11.15 -1.25
C PRO A 174 -14.37 12.29 -1.51
N CYS A 175 -14.82 12.45 -2.76
CA CYS A 175 -15.85 13.42 -3.13
C CYS A 175 -17.20 13.05 -2.50
N PHE A 176 -17.57 11.78 -2.54
CA PHE A 176 -18.79 11.27 -1.91
C PHE A 176 -18.81 11.50 -0.39
N VAL A 177 -17.73 11.15 0.33
CA VAL A 177 -17.57 11.38 1.76
C VAL A 177 -17.60 12.87 2.09
N LEU A 178 -16.99 13.71 1.25
CA LEU A 178 -17.06 15.17 1.40
C LEU A 178 -18.50 15.67 1.31
N VAL A 179 -19.28 15.20 0.32
CA VAL A 179 -20.68 15.60 0.17
C VAL A 179 -21.53 15.10 1.34
N LEU A 180 -21.40 13.82 1.71
CA LEU A 180 -22.13 13.22 2.84
C LEU A 180 -21.88 13.94 4.18
N ARG A 181 -20.73 14.59 4.36
CA ARG A 181 -20.42 15.36 5.58
C ARG A 181 -21.24 16.64 5.73
N HIS A 182 -21.78 17.15 4.63
CA HIS A 182 -22.47 18.45 4.59
C HIS A 182 -23.97 18.31 4.32
N LEU A 183 -24.43 17.14 3.88
CA LEU A 183 -25.85 16.84 3.76
C LEU A 183 -26.45 16.51 5.13
N GLN A 184 -27.60 17.12 5.43
CA GLN A 184 -28.32 16.95 6.69
C GLN A 184 -29.72 16.35 6.50
N ASP A 185 -30.32 16.53 5.32
CA ASP A 185 -31.65 16.04 5.00
C ASP A 185 -31.61 14.63 4.37
N ALA A 186 -32.61 13.82 4.72
CA ALA A 186 -32.69 12.43 4.29
C ALA A 186 -32.87 12.28 2.77
N ASP A 187 -33.56 13.21 2.11
CA ASP A 187 -33.85 13.16 0.68
C ASP A 187 -32.60 13.39 -0.17
N SER A 188 -31.80 14.40 0.15
CA SER A 188 -30.51 14.65 -0.52
C SER A 188 -29.55 13.48 -0.32
N LEU A 189 -29.50 12.92 0.89
CA LEU A 189 -28.69 11.74 1.20
C LEU A 189 -29.11 10.53 0.36
N ARG A 190 -30.42 10.30 0.23
CA ARG A 190 -30.99 9.23 -0.60
C ARG A 190 -30.66 9.42 -2.08
N LEU A 191 -30.79 10.65 -2.58
CA LEU A 191 -30.55 10.99 -3.98
C LEU A 191 -29.08 10.81 -4.37
N VAL A 192 -28.18 11.37 -3.56
CA VAL A 192 -26.72 11.28 -3.75
C VAL A 192 -26.23 9.84 -3.55
N GLY A 193 -26.69 9.15 -2.49
CA GLY A 193 -26.35 7.75 -2.23
C GLY A 193 -26.78 6.80 -3.36
N SER A 194 -28.01 6.95 -3.86
CA SER A 194 -28.53 6.15 -4.98
C SER A 194 -27.80 6.41 -6.30
N ARG A 195 -27.45 7.67 -6.59
CA ARG A 195 -26.69 8.01 -7.79
C ARG A 195 -25.25 7.50 -7.71
N PHE A 196 -24.60 7.68 -6.56
CA PHE A 196 -23.23 7.20 -6.36
C PHE A 196 -23.16 5.68 -6.40
N SER A 197 -24.09 4.98 -5.74
CA SER A 197 -24.11 3.52 -5.75
C SER A 197 -24.23 2.93 -7.17
N ARG A 198 -25.01 3.55 -8.08
CA ARG A 198 -25.06 3.14 -9.49
C ARG A 198 -23.73 3.34 -10.21
N MET A 199 -23.06 4.48 -9.96
CA MET A 199 -21.72 4.72 -10.49
C MET A 199 -20.73 3.67 -9.96
N SER A 200 -20.74 3.39 -8.66
CA SER A 200 -19.87 2.37 -8.06
C SER A 200 -20.12 0.97 -8.64
N ILE A 201 -21.38 0.58 -8.89
CA ILE A 201 -21.70 -0.72 -9.52
C ILE A 201 -21.12 -0.80 -10.94
N ILE A 202 -21.20 0.27 -11.72
CA ILE A 202 -20.57 0.34 -13.06
C ILE A 202 -19.05 0.19 -12.91
N GLY A 203 -18.44 0.93 -11.97
CA GLY A 203 -17.00 0.83 -11.71
C GLY A 203 -16.56 -0.58 -11.30
N VAL A 204 -17.32 -1.24 -10.42
CA VAL A 204 -17.10 -2.64 -10.02
C VAL A 204 -17.19 -3.58 -11.21
N ALA A 205 -18.19 -3.41 -12.09
CA ALA A 205 -18.32 -4.22 -13.30
C ALA A 205 -17.12 -4.03 -14.24
N CYS A 206 -16.67 -2.79 -14.46
CA CYS A 206 -15.46 -2.50 -15.23
C CYS A 206 -14.23 -3.20 -14.64
N ILE A 207 -14.02 -3.10 -13.33
CA ILE A 207 -12.89 -3.74 -12.62
C ILE A 207 -12.96 -5.26 -12.71
N LEU A 208 -14.15 -5.85 -12.53
CA LEU A 208 -14.32 -7.30 -12.55
C LEU A 208 -14.05 -7.88 -13.94
N VAL A 209 -14.65 -7.29 -14.98
CA VAL A 209 -14.47 -7.74 -16.37
C VAL A 209 -13.00 -7.59 -16.77
N SER A 210 -12.42 -6.41 -16.55
CA SER A 210 -11.00 -6.19 -16.89
C SER A 210 -10.05 -7.05 -16.07
N GLY A 211 -10.31 -7.25 -14.78
CA GLY A 211 -9.50 -8.08 -13.89
C GLY A 211 -9.51 -9.55 -14.29
N ILE A 212 -10.66 -10.10 -14.69
CA ILE A 212 -10.75 -11.46 -15.22
C ILE A 212 -9.98 -11.58 -16.54
N THR A 213 -10.10 -10.60 -17.43
CA THR A 213 -9.33 -10.60 -18.68
C THR A 213 -7.82 -10.56 -18.39
N MET A 214 -7.35 -9.63 -17.56
CA MET A 214 -5.94 -9.54 -17.19
C MET A 214 -5.43 -10.80 -16.48
N TRP A 215 -6.26 -11.46 -15.67
CA TRP A 215 -5.90 -12.74 -15.08
C TRP A 215 -5.54 -13.78 -16.16
N ILE A 216 -6.37 -13.91 -17.19
CA ILE A 216 -6.14 -14.86 -18.29
C ILE A 216 -4.83 -14.55 -19.01
N PHE A 217 -4.53 -13.26 -19.26
CA PHE A 217 -3.36 -12.85 -20.04
C PHE A 217 -2.06 -12.75 -19.23
N TYR A 218 -2.10 -12.41 -17.94
CA TYR A 218 -0.90 -12.16 -17.13
C TYR A 218 -0.60 -13.27 -16.12
N VAL A 219 -1.60 -14.02 -15.66
CA VAL A 219 -1.41 -15.12 -14.69
C VAL A 219 -1.24 -16.46 -15.40
N GLY A 220 -2.07 -16.72 -16.42
CA GLY A 220 -2.02 -17.94 -17.22
C GLY A 220 -2.60 -19.16 -16.51
N ASP A 221 -1.83 -19.79 -15.62
CA ASP A 221 -2.17 -21.07 -14.98
C ASP A 221 -2.17 -21.01 -13.44
N ALA A 222 -2.56 -22.10 -12.79
CA ALA A 222 -2.66 -22.18 -11.33
C ALA A 222 -1.31 -21.99 -10.63
N GLN A 223 -0.22 -22.53 -11.19
CA GLN A 223 1.13 -22.33 -10.64
C GLN A 223 1.62 -20.90 -10.87
N GLY A 224 1.24 -20.26 -11.97
CA GLY A 224 1.41 -18.82 -12.17
C GLY A 224 0.78 -18.02 -11.03
N PHE A 225 -0.39 -18.44 -10.54
CA PHE A 225 -1.06 -17.76 -9.43
C PHE A 225 -0.38 -17.96 -8.06
N TYR A 226 -0.09 -19.19 -7.65
CA TYR A 226 0.44 -19.45 -6.30
C TYR A 226 1.97 -19.48 -6.22
N GLY A 227 2.66 -19.66 -7.35
CA GLY A 227 4.10 -19.93 -7.45
C GLY A 227 4.92 -18.75 -7.96
N THR A 228 4.30 -17.58 -8.17
CA THR A 228 4.97 -16.34 -8.57
C THR A 228 4.56 -15.15 -7.69
N ALA A 229 5.50 -14.22 -7.51
CA ALA A 229 5.32 -12.96 -6.78
C ALA A 229 4.11 -12.17 -7.32
N TYR A 230 4.03 -12.06 -8.65
CA TYR A 230 2.93 -11.44 -9.37
C TYR A 230 1.59 -12.07 -9.01
N GLY A 231 1.48 -13.40 -9.05
CA GLY A 231 0.25 -14.13 -8.75
C GLY A 231 -0.21 -13.96 -7.30
N VAL A 232 0.70 -14.06 -6.32
CA VAL A 232 0.38 -13.86 -4.90
C VAL A 232 -0.11 -12.44 -4.62
N MET A 233 0.54 -11.44 -5.23
CA MET A 233 0.12 -10.05 -5.12
C MET A 233 -1.24 -9.79 -5.77
N VAL A 234 -1.54 -10.44 -6.90
CA VAL A 234 -2.91 -10.47 -7.47
C VAL A 234 -3.90 -11.09 -6.47
N GLY A 235 -3.52 -12.18 -5.79
CA GLY A 235 -4.31 -12.79 -4.72
C GLY A 235 -4.61 -11.82 -3.57
N ALA A 236 -3.61 -11.03 -3.15
CA ALA A 236 -3.78 -9.98 -2.15
C ALA A 236 -4.79 -8.91 -2.60
N LYS A 237 -4.69 -8.45 -3.86
CA LYS A 237 -5.65 -7.51 -4.45
C LYS A 237 -7.06 -8.09 -4.50
N VAL A 238 -7.21 -9.36 -4.87
CA VAL A 238 -8.51 -10.05 -4.87
C VAL A 238 -9.11 -10.13 -3.47
N ALA A 239 -8.31 -10.49 -2.45
CA ALA A 239 -8.76 -10.53 -1.07
C ALA A 239 -9.24 -9.16 -0.56
N MET A 240 -8.47 -8.10 -0.82
CA MET A 240 -8.86 -6.73 -0.47
C MET A 240 -10.08 -6.25 -1.27
N PHE A 241 -10.19 -6.62 -2.55
CA PHE A 241 -11.34 -6.31 -3.40
C PHE A 241 -12.62 -6.97 -2.88
N ILE A 242 -12.56 -8.25 -2.46
CA ILE A 242 -13.69 -8.92 -1.79
C ILE A 242 -14.08 -8.19 -0.51
N GLY A 243 -13.09 -7.75 0.29
CA GLY A 243 -13.34 -6.91 1.47
C GLY A 243 -14.07 -5.61 1.13
N LEU A 244 -13.64 -4.91 0.08
CA LEU A 244 -14.29 -3.70 -0.44
C LEU A 244 -15.72 -3.98 -0.94
N LEU A 245 -15.95 -5.10 -1.63
CA LEU A 245 -17.30 -5.50 -2.05
C LEU A 245 -18.20 -5.74 -0.83
N GLY A 246 -17.69 -6.31 0.25
CA GLY A 246 -18.42 -6.47 1.51
C GLY A 246 -18.84 -5.13 2.13
N LEU A 247 -17.93 -4.15 2.17
CA LEU A 247 -18.21 -2.80 2.64
C LEU A 247 -19.20 -2.06 1.72
N GLY A 248 -18.99 -2.16 0.41
CA GLY A 248 -19.85 -1.60 -0.63
C GLY A 248 -21.26 -2.18 -0.60
N LEU A 249 -21.41 -3.49 -0.40
CA LEU A 249 -22.70 -4.14 -0.17
C LEU A 249 -23.36 -3.60 1.10
N GLY A 250 -22.61 -3.44 2.18
CA GLY A 250 -23.10 -2.80 3.41
C GLY A 250 -23.68 -1.40 3.15
N ASN A 251 -23.00 -0.59 2.33
CA ASN A 251 -23.43 0.74 1.92
C ASN A 251 -24.63 0.72 0.96
N PHE A 252 -24.67 -0.22 0.02
CA PHE A 252 -25.80 -0.45 -0.87
C PHE A 252 -27.07 -0.79 -0.08
N LEU A 253 -26.98 -1.68 0.91
CA LEU A 253 -28.11 -2.05 1.76
C LEU A 253 -28.63 -0.88 2.61
N VAL A 254 -27.76 0.03 3.03
CA VAL A 254 -28.17 1.28 3.69
C VAL A 254 -28.94 2.17 2.71
N THR A 255 -28.42 2.34 1.50
CA THR A 255 -29.06 3.13 0.44
C THR A 255 -30.44 2.57 0.06
N GLU A 256 -30.57 1.24 -0.02
CA GLU A 256 -31.83 0.55 -0.28
C GLU A 256 -32.87 0.72 0.84
N ARG A 257 -32.44 0.76 2.10
CA ARG A 257 -33.34 1.06 3.22
C ARG A 257 -33.85 2.49 3.17
N LEU A 258 -32.96 3.46 2.90
CA LEU A 258 -33.34 4.86 2.69
C LEU A 258 -34.30 5.02 1.51
N ARG A 259 -34.07 4.26 0.42
CA ARG A 259 -34.98 4.22 -0.74
C ARG A 259 -36.40 3.80 -0.35
N LYS A 260 -36.52 2.83 0.56
CA LYS A 260 -37.79 2.29 1.08
C LYS A 260 -38.39 3.14 2.23
N GLY A 261 -37.87 4.33 2.50
CA GLY A 261 -38.38 5.22 3.56
C GLY A 261 -38.15 4.68 4.98
N ARG A 262 -37.17 3.78 5.15
CA ARG A 262 -36.81 3.23 6.46
C ARG A 262 -35.61 3.97 7.04
N ASP A 263 -35.60 4.15 8.34
CA ASP A 263 -34.45 4.71 9.05
C ASP A 263 -33.19 3.88 8.84
N ALA A 264 -32.10 4.55 8.46
CA ALA A 264 -30.79 3.95 8.31
C ALA A 264 -29.68 4.91 8.75
N SER A 265 -28.62 4.36 9.34
CA SER A 265 -27.50 5.15 9.85
C SER A 265 -26.59 5.64 8.73
N VAL A 266 -26.69 6.93 8.41
CA VAL A 266 -25.78 7.65 7.50
C VAL A 266 -24.35 7.64 8.03
N THR A 267 -24.19 7.66 9.35
CA THR A 267 -22.89 7.52 10.01
C THR A 267 -22.19 6.24 9.60
N ARG A 268 -22.90 5.11 9.57
CA ARG A 268 -22.33 3.83 9.12
C ARG A 268 -21.82 3.93 7.69
N MET A 269 -22.63 4.47 6.79
CA MET A 269 -22.27 4.65 5.39
C MET A 269 -20.99 5.47 5.24
N ARG A 270 -20.89 6.58 5.97
CA ARG A 270 -19.68 7.41 5.99
C ARG A 270 -18.45 6.66 6.52
N ARG A 271 -18.59 5.85 7.58
CA ARG A 271 -17.44 5.13 8.17
C ARG A 271 -16.95 4.00 7.29
N PHE A 272 -17.85 3.29 6.62
CA PHE A 272 -17.48 2.28 5.63
C PHE A 272 -16.79 2.92 4.43
N ALA A 273 -17.32 4.03 3.91
CA ALA A 273 -16.67 4.77 2.82
C ALA A 273 -15.26 5.28 3.20
N GLU A 274 -15.05 5.70 4.47
CA GLU A 274 -13.71 6.06 4.96
C GLU A 274 -12.73 4.88 4.96
N VAL A 275 -13.20 3.66 5.27
CA VAL A 275 -12.39 2.44 5.17
C VAL A 275 -12.18 2.02 3.71
N GLU A 276 -13.20 2.16 2.87
CA GLU A 276 -13.09 1.86 1.43
C GLU A 276 -12.01 2.70 0.75
N ILE A 277 -11.89 3.99 1.10
CA ILE A 277 -10.77 4.85 0.65
C ILE A 277 -9.44 4.24 1.06
N GLY A 278 -9.33 3.84 2.33
CA GLY A 278 -8.12 3.30 2.91
C GLY A 278 -7.62 2.01 2.26
N ILE A 279 -8.51 1.02 2.14
CA ILE A 279 -8.23 -0.25 1.48
C ILE A 279 -8.01 -0.01 -0.02
N GLY A 280 -8.81 0.84 -0.65
CA GLY A 280 -8.67 1.17 -2.07
C GLY A 280 -7.31 1.80 -2.41
N PHE A 281 -6.82 2.73 -1.58
CA PHE A 281 -5.48 3.28 -1.73
C PHE A 281 -4.40 2.22 -1.52
N THR A 282 -4.59 1.30 -0.55
CA THR A 282 -3.68 0.17 -0.37
C THR A 282 -3.62 -0.72 -1.63
N ILE A 283 -4.76 -0.97 -2.28
CA ILE A 283 -4.80 -1.69 -3.56
C ILE A 283 -4.07 -0.93 -4.68
N PHE A 284 -4.12 0.41 -4.70
CA PHE A 284 -3.37 1.22 -5.68
C PHE A 284 -1.87 1.12 -5.48
N PHE A 285 -1.40 1.15 -4.24
CA PHE A 285 0.00 0.91 -3.91
C PHE A 285 0.44 -0.52 -4.25
N ALA A 286 -0.40 -1.52 -3.99
CA ALA A 286 -0.15 -2.90 -4.44
C ALA A 286 -0.11 -3.01 -5.99
N ALA A 287 -0.94 -2.25 -6.70
CA ALA A 287 -0.93 -2.20 -8.16
C ALA A 287 0.35 -1.54 -8.70
N ALA A 288 0.83 -0.48 -8.06
CA ALA A 288 2.12 0.12 -8.38
C ALA A 288 3.26 -0.90 -8.20
N SER A 289 3.26 -1.64 -7.08
CA SER A 289 4.27 -2.69 -6.82
C SER A 289 4.24 -3.81 -7.86
N LEU A 290 3.06 -4.22 -8.33
CA LEU A 290 2.91 -5.24 -9.38
C LEU A 290 3.62 -4.87 -10.69
N THR A 291 3.70 -3.59 -11.03
CA THR A 291 4.38 -3.15 -12.26
C THR A 291 5.90 -3.29 -12.22
N SER A 292 6.46 -3.56 -11.04
CA SER A 292 7.89 -3.80 -10.82
C SER A 292 8.26 -5.28 -10.84
N VAL A 293 7.29 -6.19 -11.04
CA VAL A 293 7.49 -7.64 -11.11
C VAL A 293 6.99 -8.13 -12.48
N PRO A 294 7.69 -9.08 -13.15
CA PRO A 294 7.20 -9.61 -14.41
C PRO A 294 5.82 -10.29 -14.24
N PRO A 295 4.91 -10.18 -15.22
CA PRO A 295 3.70 -10.99 -15.28
C PRO A 295 4.02 -12.48 -15.09
N ALA A 296 3.15 -13.21 -14.37
CA ALA A 296 3.42 -14.62 -14.04
C ALA A 296 3.58 -15.51 -15.28
N VAL A 297 2.88 -15.20 -16.37
CA VAL A 297 3.00 -15.90 -17.65
C VAL A 297 4.41 -15.81 -18.25
N ASP A 298 5.14 -14.74 -17.96
CA ASP A 298 6.50 -14.51 -18.47
C ASP A 298 7.57 -15.23 -17.62
N LEU A 299 7.25 -15.57 -16.36
CA LEU A 299 8.12 -16.37 -15.50
C LEU A 299 7.82 -17.87 -15.70
N THR A 300 8.46 -18.53 -16.66
CA THR A 300 8.21 -19.96 -16.96
C THR A 300 9.14 -20.93 -16.23
N THR A 301 10.32 -20.46 -15.79
CA THR A 301 11.25 -21.20 -14.91
C THR A 301 11.21 -20.65 -13.49
N ASP A 302 11.79 -21.37 -12.53
CA ASP A 302 12.01 -20.90 -11.14
C ASP A 302 10.73 -20.54 -10.35
N ARG A 303 9.57 -21.07 -10.78
CA ARG A 303 8.32 -21.00 -10.01
C ARG A 303 8.42 -21.89 -8.77
N VAL A 304 7.90 -21.39 -7.65
CA VAL A 304 7.81 -22.16 -6.41
C VAL A 304 6.77 -23.29 -6.55
N THR A 305 7.11 -24.49 -6.09
CA THR A 305 6.21 -25.66 -6.09
C THR A 305 5.37 -25.73 -4.81
N LEU A 306 4.23 -26.42 -4.85
CA LEU A 306 3.42 -26.66 -3.65
C LEU A 306 4.20 -27.40 -2.55
N HIS A 307 5.13 -28.27 -2.91
CA HIS A 307 5.97 -28.98 -1.95
C HIS A 307 6.86 -28.00 -1.17
N GLU A 308 7.51 -27.07 -1.87
CA GLU A 308 8.35 -26.05 -1.25
C GLU A 308 7.53 -25.12 -0.36
N ILE A 309 6.32 -24.72 -0.79
CA ILE A 309 5.39 -23.96 0.04
C ILE A 309 5.01 -24.74 1.30
N ALA A 310 4.74 -26.05 1.18
CA ALA A 310 4.37 -26.89 2.31
C ALA A 310 5.53 -27.07 3.30
N VAL A 311 6.75 -27.31 2.81
CA VAL A 311 7.95 -27.41 3.65
C VAL A 311 8.26 -26.08 4.34
N ARG A 312 8.05 -24.97 3.62
CA ARG A 312 8.23 -23.61 4.12
C ARG A 312 7.27 -23.27 5.26
N ASN A 313 5.99 -23.60 5.07
CA ASN A 313 4.92 -23.29 6.03
C ASN A 313 4.67 -24.42 7.05
N ALA A 314 5.54 -25.44 7.09
CA ALA A 314 5.43 -26.53 8.05
C ALA A 314 5.59 -25.96 9.47
N PRO A 315 4.63 -26.20 10.39
CA PRO A 315 4.74 -25.71 11.76
C PRO A 315 6.01 -26.18 12.43
N ALA A 316 6.78 -25.24 12.97
CA ALA A 316 7.98 -25.51 13.75
C ALA A 316 7.87 -24.87 15.14
N TRP A 317 8.65 -25.39 16.09
CA TRP A 317 8.77 -24.74 17.39
C TRP A 317 9.61 -23.46 17.24
N PRO A 318 9.21 -22.34 17.87
CA PRO A 318 9.95 -21.10 17.77
C PRO A 318 11.36 -21.28 18.36
N ARG A 319 12.34 -20.73 17.65
CA ARG A 319 13.73 -20.68 18.10
C ARG A 319 13.86 -19.63 19.20
N LEU A 320 14.17 -20.09 20.42
CA LEU A 320 14.37 -19.24 21.60
C LEU A 320 15.85 -18.99 21.93
N SER A 321 16.77 -19.56 21.16
CA SER A 321 18.21 -19.37 21.27
C SER A 321 18.75 -18.75 19.98
N SER A 322 19.48 -17.63 20.11
CA SER A 322 20.17 -16.98 19.00
C SER A 322 21.55 -17.60 18.80
N PRO A 323 22.07 -17.68 17.56
CA PRO A 323 23.50 -17.84 17.34
C PRO A 323 24.28 -16.61 17.82
N ASP A 324 25.59 -16.78 17.98
CA ASP A 324 26.49 -15.69 18.35
C ASP A 324 26.76 -14.78 17.14
N HIS A 325 26.88 -13.48 17.39
CA HIS A 325 27.01 -12.47 16.32
C HIS A 325 28.30 -12.63 15.49
N ASP A 326 29.37 -13.14 16.09
CA ASP A 326 30.65 -13.41 15.42
C ASP A 326 30.60 -14.58 14.44
N THR A 327 29.57 -15.43 14.53
CA THR A 327 29.35 -16.56 13.61
C THR A 327 28.60 -16.20 12.32
N LEU A 328 28.05 -14.99 12.24
CA LEU A 328 27.34 -14.49 11.06
C LEU A 328 28.30 -14.30 9.88
N ALA A 329 27.82 -14.50 8.65
CA ALA A 329 28.68 -14.44 7.46
C ALA A 329 29.39 -13.09 7.33
N ILE A 330 28.70 -11.98 7.66
CA ILE A 330 29.28 -10.64 7.61
C ILE A 330 30.39 -10.44 8.65
N SER A 331 30.19 -10.95 9.86
CA SER A 331 31.17 -10.86 10.95
C SER A 331 32.41 -11.72 10.66
N GLN A 332 32.20 -12.91 10.10
CA GLN A 332 33.28 -13.80 9.67
C GLN A 332 34.09 -13.18 8.52
N LEU A 333 33.41 -12.57 7.53
CA LEU A 333 34.08 -11.89 6.43
C LEU A 333 34.91 -10.70 6.93
N GLN A 334 34.36 -9.88 7.83
CA GLN A 334 35.11 -8.77 8.42
C GLN A 334 36.35 -9.27 9.17
N THR A 335 36.20 -10.35 9.94
CA THR A 335 37.33 -10.95 10.67
C THR A 335 38.42 -11.45 9.73
N GLN A 336 38.06 -12.03 8.57
CA GLN A 336 39.02 -12.44 7.54
C GLN A 336 39.75 -11.24 6.94
N LEU A 337 39.01 -10.19 6.56
CA LEU A 337 39.59 -8.95 6.02
C LEU A 337 40.54 -8.28 7.01
N ASP A 338 40.21 -8.26 8.30
CA ASP A 338 41.05 -7.72 9.36
C ASP A 338 42.36 -8.53 9.50
N GLN A 339 42.27 -9.86 9.41
CA GLN A 339 43.45 -10.75 9.48
C GLN A 339 44.36 -10.60 8.27
N ASP A 340 43.80 -10.52 7.07
CA ASP A 340 44.57 -10.34 5.83
C ASP A 340 45.24 -8.97 5.80
N ALA A 341 44.53 -7.91 6.21
CA ALA A 341 45.12 -6.59 6.35
C ALA A 341 46.26 -6.55 7.38
N ALA A 342 46.12 -7.27 8.50
CA ALA A 342 47.20 -7.39 9.49
C ALA A 342 48.43 -8.14 8.93
N ARG A 343 48.24 -9.20 8.13
CA ARG A 343 49.33 -9.93 7.48
C ARG A 343 50.05 -9.07 6.44
N GLU A 344 49.29 -8.32 5.66
CA GLU A 344 49.80 -7.47 4.59
C GLU A 344 50.25 -6.07 5.04
N HIS A 345 50.11 -5.75 6.34
CA HIS A 345 50.37 -4.43 6.91
C HIS A 345 49.59 -3.31 6.18
N GLN A 346 48.35 -3.61 5.79
CA GLN A 346 47.44 -2.69 5.12
C GLN A 346 46.31 -2.25 6.06
N VAL A 347 45.54 -1.26 5.62
CA VAL A 347 44.32 -0.84 6.30
C VAL A 347 43.22 -1.86 6.02
N ALA A 348 42.55 -2.34 7.07
CA ALA A 348 41.43 -3.27 6.93
C ALA A 348 40.31 -2.66 6.09
N GLN A 349 39.83 -3.44 5.12
CA GLN A 349 38.66 -3.07 4.33
C GLN A 349 37.39 -3.44 5.10
N SER A 350 36.32 -2.69 4.85
CA SER A 350 35.00 -2.98 5.40
C SER A 350 34.34 -4.10 4.60
N ALA A 351 33.75 -5.07 5.28
CA ALA A 351 32.95 -6.14 4.69
C ALA A 351 31.65 -5.60 4.07
N THR A 352 31.16 -4.43 4.51
CA THR A 352 30.06 -3.70 3.87
C THR A 352 30.57 -2.50 3.08
N ILE A 353 29.98 -2.26 1.92
CA ILE A 353 30.16 -1.03 1.16
C ILE A 353 28.95 -0.13 1.47
N PRO A 354 29.13 1.04 2.11
CA PRO A 354 28.01 1.88 2.50
C PRO A 354 27.04 2.21 1.36
N GLY A 355 25.80 1.76 1.52
CA GLY A 355 24.72 1.98 0.57
C GLY A 355 24.68 1.00 -0.60
N SER A 356 25.59 0.03 -0.72
CA SER A 356 25.51 -0.97 -1.79
C SER A 356 24.35 -1.95 -1.63
N GLY A 357 23.87 -2.18 -0.40
CA GLY A 357 22.87 -3.22 -0.09
C GLY A 357 23.36 -4.66 -0.35
N ILE A 358 24.64 -4.84 -0.70
CA ILE A 358 25.20 -6.16 -1.04
C ILE A 358 25.78 -6.78 0.22
N LEU A 359 25.12 -7.82 0.71
CA LEU A 359 25.59 -8.67 1.80
C LEU A 359 26.30 -9.92 1.27
N PRO A 360 27.22 -10.51 2.06
CA PRO A 360 27.80 -11.81 1.72
C PRO A 360 26.72 -12.90 1.67
N PRO A 361 26.96 -14.01 0.93
CA PRO A 361 26.05 -15.14 0.92
C PRO A 361 25.74 -15.62 2.35
N ARG A 362 24.45 -15.77 2.65
CA ARG A 362 23.98 -16.16 3.98
C ARG A 362 24.43 -17.57 4.32
N ASN A 363 24.89 -17.75 5.56
CA ASN A 363 25.20 -19.05 6.14
C ASN A 363 24.03 -19.55 7.01
N ALA A 364 24.17 -20.74 7.61
CA ALA A 364 23.14 -21.32 8.47
C ALA A 364 22.84 -20.48 9.72
N GLU A 365 23.81 -19.72 10.21
CA GLU A 365 23.68 -18.84 11.37
C GLU A 365 22.94 -17.55 11.01
N ASP A 366 23.11 -17.00 9.81
CA ASP A 366 22.30 -15.86 9.31
C ASP A 366 20.82 -16.23 9.17
N ILE A 367 20.54 -17.48 8.78
CA ILE A 367 19.18 -18.04 8.72
C ILE A 367 18.63 -18.16 10.14
N ALA A 368 19.38 -18.79 11.06
CA ALA A 368 18.97 -18.95 12.46
C ALA A 368 18.79 -17.61 13.20
N TRP A 369 19.62 -16.61 12.90
CA TRP A 369 19.52 -15.24 13.42
C TRP A 369 18.21 -14.59 13.01
N SER A 370 17.86 -14.68 11.72
CA SER A 370 16.61 -14.11 11.21
C SER A 370 15.39 -14.84 11.76
N GLU A 371 15.39 -16.18 11.79
CA GLU A 371 14.31 -16.98 12.39
C GLU A 371 14.09 -16.59 13.85
N TYR A 372 15.17 -16.47 14.64
CA TYR A 372 15.10 -16.03 16.03
C TYR A 372 14.43 -14.65 16.16
N ASN A 373 14.83 -13.68 15.33
CA ASN A 373 14.25 -12.34 15.34
C ASN A 373 12.76 -12.36 15.00
N HIS A 374 12.36 -13.11 13.96
CA HIS A 374 10.95 -13.26 13.57
C HIS A 374 10.11 -13.95 14.66
N HIS A 375 10.63 -15.02 15.28
CA HIS A 375 9.92 -15.71 16.36
C HIS A 375 9.69 -14.80 17.57
N TRP A 376 10.68 -14.02 18.00
CA TRP A 376 10.51 -13.07 19.09
C TRP A 376 9.54 -11.94 18.76
N ALA A 377 9.60 -11.39 17.54
CA ALA A 377 8.58 -10.47 17.05
C ALA A 377 7.17 -11.11 17.10
N GLY A 378 7.06 -12.39 16.72
CA GLY A 378 5.84 -13.18 16.83
C GLY A 378 5.29 -13.28 18.26
N ILE A 379 6.16 -13.56 19.23
CA ILE A 379 5.80 -13.57 20.67
C ILE A 379 5.24 -12.21 21.09
N PHE A 380 5.95 -11.11 20.79
CA PHE A 380 5.49 -9.77 21.14
C PHE A 380 4.12 -9.46 20.53
N VAL A 381 3.94 -9.68 19.23
CA VAL A 381 2.69 -9.35 18.53
C VAL A 381 1.53 -10.24 19.00
N LEU A 382 1.78 -11.53 19.26
CA LEU A 382 0.78 -12.44 19.82
C LEU A 382 0.32 -12.00 21.21
N LEU A 383 1.26 -11.66 22.10
CA LEU A 383 0.95 -11.15 23.44
C LEU A 383 0.19 -9.81 23.38
N ILE A 384 0.57 -8.92 22.47
CA ILE A 384 -0.15 -7.66 22.23
C ILE A 384 -1.61 -7.91 21.87
N GLY A 385 -1.88 -8.79 20.89
CA GLY A 385 -3.24 -9.15 20.47
C GLY A 385 -4.04 -9.79 21.61
N PHE A 386 -3.42 -10.73 22.34
CA PHE A 386 -4.05 -11.41 23.47
C PHE A 386 -4.38 -10.45 24.63
N LEU A 387 -3.43 -9.61 25.05
CA LEU A 387 -3.65 -8.64 26.12
C LEU A 387 -4.67 -7.56 25.73
N ALA A 388 -4.72 -7.19 24.45
CA ALA A 388 -5.78 -6.32 23.95
C ALA A 388 -7.18 -6.93 24.13
N LEU A 389 -7.33 -8.24 23.88
CA LEU A 389 -8.58 -8.98 24.16
C LEU A 389 -8.88 -9.07 25.66
N LEU A 390 -7.89 -9.34 26.51
CA LEU A 390 -8.08 -9.38 27.96
C LEU A 390 -8.53 -8.03 28.52
N ASN A 391 -7.92 -6.93 28.06
CA ASN A 391 -8.34 -5.59 28.44
C ASN A 391 -9.79 -5.32 28.00
N ARG A 392 -10.17 -5.77 26.80
CA ARG A 392 -11.56 -5.70 26.32
C ARG A 392 -12.52 -6.53 27.18
N ALA A 393 -12.08 -7.68 27.68
CA ALA A 393 -12.84 -8.53 28.59
C ALA A 393 -12.99 -7.95 30.02
N GLY A 394 -12.39 -6.79 30.29
CA GLY A 394 -12.54 -6.06 31.55
C GLY A 394 -11.32 -6.11 32.48
N MET A 395 -10.24 -6.79 32.09
CA MET A 395 -9.03 -6.88 32.89
C MET A 395 -8.24 -5.55 32.84
N ARG A 396 -8.48 -4.67 33.82
CA ARG A 396 -7.96 -3.29 33.84
C ARG A 396 -6.44 -3.17 33.74
N TRP A 397 -5.68 -4.12 34.29
CA TRP A 397 -4.21 -4.08 34.24
C TRP A 397 -3.67 -4.30 32.82
N ALA A 398 -4.43 -5.00 31.96
CA ALA A 398 -4.03 -5.27 30.58
C ALA A 398 -4.05 -4.01 29.70
N ARG A 399 -4.59 -2.87 30.16
CA ARG A 399 -4.58 -1.58 29.44
C ARG A 399 -3.18 -1.08 29.04
N HIS A 400 -2.13 -1.63 29.65
CA HIS A 400 -0.72 -1.28 29.41
C HIS A 400 -0.08 -2.11 28.28
N TRP A 401 -0.83 -2.99 27.61
CA TRP A 401 -0.35 -3.79 26.48
C TRP A 401 0.44 -3.02 25.39
N PRO A 402 0.16 -1.73 25.06
CA PRO A 402 0.92 -1.07 24.00
C PRO A 402 2.38 -0.81 24.36
N LEU A 403 2.77 -0.92 25.63
CA LEU A 403 4.18 -0.84 26.04
C LEU A 403 5.03 -1.98 25.46
N LEU A 404 4.42 -3.12 25.12
CA LEU A 404 5.12 -4.22 24.45
C LEU A 404 5.63 -3.81 23.06
N PHE A 405 4.99 -2.85 22.38
CA PHE A 405 5.55 -2.29 21.14
C PHE A 405 6.87 -1.57 21.38
N LEU A 406 7.02 -0.87 22.51
CA LEU A 406 8.27 -0.17 22.83
C LEU A 406 9.40 -1.16 23.12
N LEU A 407 9.09 -2.27 23.81
CA LEU A 407 10.05 -3.36 24.03
C LEU A 407 10.44 -4.02 22.70
N MET A 408 9.47 -4.32 21.84
CA MET A 408 9.72 -4.88 20.52
C MET A 408 10.53 -3.92 19.63
N ALA A 409 10.25 -2.62 19.66
CA ALA A 409 11.03 -1.62 18.93
C ALA A 409 12.49 -1.58 19.40
N GLY A 410 12.74 -1.64 20.71
CA GLY A 410 14.10 -1.75 21.24
C GLY A 410 14.81 -3.03 20.81
N PHE A 411 14.09 -4.17 20.80
CA PHE A 411 14.60 -5.43 20.30
C PHE A 411 15.01 -5.35 18.82
N LEU A 412 14.12 -4.86 17.95
CA LEU A 412 14.38 -4.72 16.52
C LEU A 412 15.50 -3.72 16.22
N LEU A 413 15.53 -2.58 16.92
CA LEU A 413 16.59 -1.58 16.76
C LEU A 413 18.00 -2.14 16.97
N VAL A 414 18.13 -3.11 17.88
CA VAL A 414 19.42 -3.73 18.20
C VAL A 414 19.75 -4.87 17.23
N ARG A 415 18.75 -5.60 16.72
CA ARG A 415 18.97 -6.91 16.09
C ARG A 415 18.59 -7.04 14.63
N SER A 416 17.81 -6.11 14.08
CA SER A 416 17.37 -6.18 12.68
C SER A 416 18.54 -6.13 11.70
N ASP A 417 19.54 -5.28 11.99
CA ASP A 417 20.68 -5.02 11.12
C ASP A 417 21.98 -5.42 11.86
N PRO A 418 22.45 -6.68 11.77
CA PRO A 418 23.61 -7.15 12.54
C PRO A 418 24.92 -6.45 12.17
N GLU A 419 25.04 -5.92 10.96
CA GLU A 419 26.19 -5.18 10.46
C GLU A 419 26.29 -3.75 11.01
N VAL A 420 25.22 -3.25 11.63
CA VAL A 420 25.08 -1.86 12.07
C VAL A 420 25.21 -1.73 13.59
N TRP A 421 25.73 -0.60 14.06
CA TRP A 421 25.74 -0.24 15.49
C TRP A 421 24.34 -0.43 16.12
N PRO A 422 24.21 -1.07 17.29
CA PRO A 422 25.29 -1.32 18.26
C PRO A 422 26.03 -2.66 18.12
N LEU A 423 25.60 -3.57 17.26
CA LEU A 423 26.21 -4.89 17.14
C LEU A 423 27.36 -4.92 16.14
N GLY A 424 27.17 -4.31 14.98
CA GLY A 424 28.17 -4.30 13.92
C GLY A 424 29.06 -3.07 13.90
N GLN A 425 30.00 -3.09 12.97
CA GLN A 425 31.02 -2.06 12.83
C GLN A 425 30.53 -0.83 12.06
N GLU A 426 29.42 -0.94 11.32
CA GLU A 426 28.91 0.18 10.53
C GLU A 426 28.31 1.28 11.43
N GLY A 427 28.77 2.51 11.20
CA GLY A 427 28.36 3.66 11.99
C GLY A 427 26.89 4.02 11.77
N TRP A 428 26.21 4.42 12.85
CA TRP A 428 24.77 4.75 12.85
C TRP A 428 24.33 5.66 11.68
N TRP A 429 25.04 6.76 11.43
CA TRP A 429 24.67 7.73 10.38
C TRP A 429 24.95 7.24 8.96
N ILE A 430 25.97 6.39 8.80
CA ILE A 430 26.39 5.89 7.49
C ILE A 430 25.36 4.89 6.97
N ALA A 431 24.86 4.03 7.86
CA ALA A 431 23.87 3.00 7.52
C ALA A 431 22.52 3.54 6.99
N TRP A 432 22.20 4.83 7.17
CA TRP A 432 21.02 5.44 6.53
C TRP A 432 21.13 5.54 5.01
N ARG A 433 22.31 5.31 4.44
CA ARG A 433 22.52 5.21 3.00
C ARG A 433 22.02 3.89 2.44
N ASP A 434 21.95 2.85 3.28
CA ASP A 434 21.34 1.60 2.91
C ASP A 434 19.81 1.71 2.99
N VAL A 435 19.14 1.32 1.91
CA VAL A 435 17.68 1.42 1.78
C VAL A 435 16.98 0.44 2.71
N GLU A 436 17.52 -0.75 2.88
CA GLU A 436 16.95 -1.79 3.75
C GLU A 436 17.05 -1.34 5.21
N VAL A 437 18.22 -0.88 5.64
CA VAL A 437 18.41 -0.33 7.00
C VAL A 437 17.52 0.90 7.24
N ALA A 438 17.40 1.80 6.26
CA ALA A 438 16.52 2.96 6.36
C ALA A 438 15.03 2.55 6.53
N GLN A 439 14.60 1.49 5.83
CA GLN A 439 13.25 0.92 5.99
C GLN A 439 13.07 0.28 7.36
N HIS A 440 14.00 -0.55 7.84
CA HIS A 440 13.95 -1.15 9.17
C HIS A 440 13.83 -0.09 10.26
N ARG A 441 14.65 0.96 10.19
CA ARG A 441 14.60 2.10 11.14
C ARG A 441 13.30 2.88 11.06
N PHE A 442 12.76 3.07 9.85
CA PHE A 442 11.45 3.68 9.68
C PHE A 442 10.35 2.83 10.34
N PHE A 443 10.38 1.50 10.18
CA PHE A 443 9.43 0.60 10.85
C PHE A 443 9.59 0.59 12.38
N VAL A 444 10.82 0.67 12.90
CA VAL A 444 11.07 0.85 14.34
C VAL A 444 10.42 2.13 14.84
N ALA A 445 10.62 3.26 14.15
CA ALA A 445 9.99 4.52 14.49
C ALA A 445 8.45 4.41 14.46
N LEU A 446 7.90 3.72 13.47
CA LEU A 446 6.46 3.47 13.34
C LEU A 446 5.92 2.67 14.55
N ILE A 447 6.62 1.63 14.99
CA ILE A 447 6.25 0.81 16.16
C ILE A 447 6.34 1.62 17.45
N ILE A 448 7.34 2.50 17.60
CA ILE A 448 7.43 3.42 18.75
C ILE A 448 6.19 4.32 18.79
N LEU A 449 5.80 4.87 17.64
CA LEU A 449 4.59 5.70 17.53
C LEU A 449 3.32 4.91 17.84
N PHE A 450 3.22 3.64 17.42
CA PHE A 450 2.09 2.77 17.79
C PHE A 450 1.94 2.70 19.31
N GLY A 451 3.02 2.30 19.99
CA GLY A 451 3.04 2.12 21.44
C GLY A 451 2.75 3.43 22.18
N ALA A 452 3.43 4.51 21.80
CA ALA A 452 3.31 5.81 22.46
C ALA A 452 1.89 6.39 22.37
N PHE A 453 1.30 6.44 21.17
CA PHE A 453 -0.03 7.01 20.98
C PHE A 453 -1.12 6.15 21.60
N GLU A 454 -1.13 4.85 21.32
CA GLU A 454 -2.17 3.95 21.83
C GLU A 454 -2.11 3.86 23.36
N TRP A 455 -0.91 3.82 23.95
CA TRP A 455 -0.76 3.83 25.41
C TRP A 455 -1.25 5.15 26.01
N SER A 456 -0.86 6.28 25.43
CA SER A 456 -1.24 7.61 25.92
C SER A 456 -2.75 7.84 25.86
N VAL A 457 -3.40 7.40 24.78
CA VAL A 457 -4.86 7.47 24.64
C VAL A 457 -5.55 6.54 25.64
N ARG A 458 -5.10 5.28 25.76
CA ARG A 458 -5.71 4.30 26.67
C ARG A 458 -5.58 4.65 28.14
N THR A 459 -4.49 5.30 28.53
CA THR A 459 -4.24 5.72 29.91
C THR A 459 -4.86 7.07 30.24
N GLY A 460 -5.53 7.72 29.29
CA GLY A 460 -6.19 9.01 29.48
C GLY A 460 -5.23 10.21 29.52
N ARG A 461 -3.95 10.01 29.19
CA ARG A 461 -2.95 11.09 29.04
C ARG A 461 -3.25 11.96 27.84
N LEU A 462 -3.76 11.36 26.77
CA LEU A 462 -4.30 12.05 25.60
C LEU A 462 -5.80 11.77 25.47
N LYS A 463 -6.63 12.81 25.55
CA LYS A 463 -8.09 12.71 25.48
C LYS A 463 -8.67 13.03 24.08
N SER A 464 -7.80 13.27 23.09
CA SER A 464 -8.22 13.69 21.76
C SER A 464 -8.71 12.51 20.92
N GLU A 465 -9.91 12.62 20.35
CA GLU A 465 -10.43 11.64 19.38
C GLU A 465 -9.53 11.51 18.14
N ARG A 466 -8.87 12.60 17.72
CA ARG A 466 -7.93 12.56 16.59
C ARG A 466 -6.67 11.77 16.93
N ALA A 467 -6.18 11.89 18.17
CA ALA A 467 -5.01 11.13 18.63
C ALA A 467 -5.32 9.62 18.68
N ALA A 468 -6.54 9.24 19.04
CA ALA A 468 -6.98 7.84 19.03
C ALA A 468 -6.97 7.20 17.62
N LEU A 469 -7.02 8.02 16.56
CA LEU A 469 -6.99 7.55 15.18
C LEU A 469 -5.58 7.40 14.61
N VAL A 470 -4.56 7.88 15.32
CA VAL A 470 -3.17 7.75 14.88
C VAL A 470 -2.76 6.28 14.83
N PHE A 471 -3.00 5.53 15.92
CA PHE A 471 -2.69 4.10 15.97
C PHE A 471 -3.30 3.27 14.82
N PRO A 472 -4.63 3.25 14.58
CA PRO A 472 -5.20 2.48 13.48
C PRO A 472 -4.70 2.93 12.10
N LEU A 473 -4.46 4.22 11.90
CA LEU A 473 -3.93 4.74 10.64
C LEU A 473 -2.51 4.24 10.40
N LEU A 474 -1.63 4.35 11.41
CA LEU A 474 -0.25 3.92 11.29
C LEU A 474 -0.16 2.38 11.12
N VAL A 475 -1.04 1.60 11.75
CA VAL A 475 -1.14 0.14 11.53
C VAL A 475 -1.56 -0.17 10.09
N ALA A 476 -2.57 0.53 9.56
CA ALA A 476 -3.00 0.35 8.17
C ALA A 476 -1.89 0.74 7.17
N VAL A 477 -1.18 1.84 7.43
CA VAL A 477 -0.04 2.28 6.62
C VAL A 477 1.11 1.28 6.70
N GLY A 478 1.44 0.76 7.89
CA GLY A 478 2.47 -0.27 8.05
C GLY A 478 2.13 -1.55 7.27
N GLY A 479 0.87 -2.00 7.34
CA GLY A 479 0.40 -3.13 6.52
C GLY A 479 0.44 -2.85 5.02
N ALA A 480 0.09 -1.64 4.58
CA ALA A 480 0.18 -1.24 3.18
C ALA A 480 1.64 -1.19 2.68
N MET A 481 2.55 -0.66 3.50
CA MET A 481 3.98 -0.57 3.16
C MET A 481 4.62 -1.96 3.09
N LEU A 482 4.23 -2.88 3.98
CA LEU A 482 4.70 -4.27 3.95
C LEU A 482 4.31 -4.97 2.63
N LEU A 483 3.18 -4.59 2.04
CA LEU A 483 2.72 -5.12 0.75
C LEU A 483 3.49 -4.54 -0.45
N THR A 484 4.10 -3.37 -0.30
CA THR A 484 4.83 -2.67 -1.39
C THR A 484 6.34 -2.71 -1.24
N HIS A 485 6.84 -3.32 -0.18
CA HIS A 485 8.26 -3.51 0.02
C HIS A 485 8.71 -4.75 -0.74
N SER A 486 9.80 -4.62 -1.50
CA SER A 486 10.49 -5.73 -2.14
C SER A 486 11.92 -5.81 -1.60
N HIS A 487 12.39 -7.03 -1.35
CA HIS A 487 13.80 -7.27 -1.09
C HIS A 487 14.53 -7.34 -2.44
N GLN A 488 15.68 -6.66 -2.56
CA GLN A 488 16.57 -6.79 -3.73
C GLN A 488 17.33 -8.13 -3.63
N ILE A 489 16.62 -9.25 -3.83
CA ILE A 489 17.24 -10.57 -3.79
C ILE A 489 17.58 -11.00 -5.21
N SER A 490 18.79 -11.50 -5.41
CA SER A 490 19.30 -11.97 -6.70
C SER A 490 18.55 -13.19 -7.25
N ASN A 491 17.79 -13.89 -6.40
CA ASN A 491 17.00 -15.08 -6.72
C ASN A 491 15.48 -14.83 -6.63
N VAL A 492 14.81 -14.94 -7.78
CA VAL A 492 13.35 -14.76 -7.94
C VAL A 492 12.54 -15.73 -7.04
N LYS A 493 13.07 -16.94 -6.84
CA LYS A 493 12.38 -17.98 -6.05
C LYS A 493 12.40 -17.67 -4.56
N ASP A 494 13.51 -17.16 -4.06
CA ASP A 494 13.66 -16.78 -2.65
C ASP A 494 12.83 -15.54 -2.34
N GLN A 495 12.82 -14.57 -3.26
CA GLN A 495 11.91 -13.42 -3.18
C GLN A 495 10.45 -13.88 -3.07
N MET A 496 10.02 -14.83 -3.91
CA MET A 496 8.67 -15.37 -3.86
C MET A 496 8.35 -16.08 -2.53
N LEU A 497 9.28 -16.87 -1.99
CA LEU A 497 9.09 -17.55 -0.69
C LEU A 497 8.93 -16.56 0.47
N ILE A 498 9.61 -15.42 0.41
CA ILE A 498 9.46 -14.33 1.37
C ILE A 498 8.09 -13.67 1.20
N GLU A 499 7.70 -13.33 -0.03
CA GLU A 499 6.41 -12.70 -0.34
C GLU A 499 5.21 -13.55 0.09
N LEU A 500 5.30 -14.88 -0.02
CA LEU A 500 4.29 -15.83 0.45
C LEU A 500 4.00 -15.71 1.94
N THR A 501 5.01 -15.34 2.72
CA THR A 501 4.85 -15.14 4.17
C THR A 501 4.40 -13.72 4.46
N HIS A 502 5.03 -12.72 3.83
CA HIS A 502 4.77 -11.29 4.08
C HIS A 502 3.38 -10.82 3.64
N THR A 503 2.85 -11.38 2.55
CA THR A 503 1.54 -10.98 2.00
C THR A 503 0.39 -11.22 3.01
N PRO A 504 0.25 -12.41 3.64
CA PRO A 504 -0.70 -12.61 4.73
C PRO A 504 -0.52 -11.64 5.91
N LEU A 505 0.72 -11.35 6.33
CA LEU A 505 0.99 -10.38 7.41
C LEU A 505 0.49 -8.99 7.03
N ALA A 506 0.77 -8.55 5.80
CA ALA A 506 0.36 -7.26 5.27
C ALA A 506 -1.17 -7.14 5.24
N LEU A 507 -1.87 -8.16 4.72
CA LEU A 507 -3.33 -8.20 4.70
C LEU A 507 -3.94 -8.17 6.10
N ALA A 508 -3.37 -8.93 7.05
CA ALA A 508 -3.80 -8.90 8.45
C ALA A 508 -3.55 -7.53 9.10
N GLY A 509 -2.44 -6.86 8.78
CA GLY A 509 -2.13 -5.51 9.26
C GLY A 509 -3.11 -4.46 8.73
N VAL A 510 -3.40 -4.48 7.42
CA VAL A 510 -4.41 -3.63 6.79
C VAL A 510 -5.79 -3.87 7.43
N ALA A 511 -6.19 -5.13 7.59
CA ALA A 511 -7.45 -5.48 8.24
C ALA A 511 -7.51 -5.01 9.70
N ALA A 512 -6.42 -5.16 10.46
CA ALA A 512 -6.32 -4.71 11.85
C ALA A 512 -6.49 -3.19 11.96
N GLY A 513 -5.76 -2.42 11.14
CA GLY A 513 -5.81 -0.97 11.15
C GLY A 513 -7.22 -0.44 10.87
N TRP A 514 -7.87 -0.94 9.82
CA TRP A 514 -9.22 -0.52 9.46
C TRP A 514 -10.31 -1.06 10.39
N ALA A 515 -10.15 -2.26 10.96
CA ALA A 515 -11.04 -2.75 12.00
C ALA A 515 -10.93 -1.91 13.29
N ARG A 516 -9.73 -1.52 13.70
CA ARG A 516 -9.54 -0.60 14.85
C ARG A 516 -10.11 0.79 14.56
N TRP A 517 -9.98 1.29 13.33
CA TRP A 517 -10.64 2.53 12.89
C TRP A 517 -12.16 2.45 13.03
N LEU A 518 -12.77 1.35 12.59
CA LEU A 518 -14.21 1.12 12.71
C LEU A 518 -14.65 0.94 14.16
N GLU A 519 -13.89 0.25 15.00
CA GLU A 519 -14.20 0.11 16.42
C GLU A 519 -14.38 1.48 17.10
N LEU A 520 -13.48 2.42 16.81
CA LEU A 520 -13.51 3.76 17.40
C LEU A 520 -14.63 4.64 16.84
N ARG A 521 -15.11 4.36 15.62
CA ARG A 521 -15.96 5.29 14.83
C ARG A 521 -17.38 4.79 14.60
N LEU A 522 -17.63 3.48 14.76
CA LEU A 522 -18.95 2.88 14.58
C LEU A 522 -19.64 2.61 15.92
N PRO A 523 -20.88 3.08 16.11
CA PRO A 523 -21.68 2.71 17.26
C PRO A 523 -22.25 1.28 17.15
N GLY A 524 -22.57 0.70 18.30
CA GLY A 524 -23.35 -0.54 18.41
C GLY A 524 -22.63 -1.80 17.93
N ARG A 525 -23.37 -2.69 17.24
CA ARG A 525 -22.88 -4.02 16.84
C ARG A 525 -21.64 -3.98 15.94
N GLY A 526 -21.58 -3.04 15.00
CA GLY A 526 -20.46 -2.92 14.05
C GLY A 526 -19.12 -2.64 14.75
N GLY A 527 -19.08 -1.63 15.62
CA GLY A 527 -17.88 -1.33 16.41
C GLY A 527 -17.50 -2.48 17.36
N ARG A 528 -18.49 -3.20 17.91
CA ARG A 528 -18.21 -4.37 18.76
C ARG A 528 -17.52 -5.51 18.00
N ILE A 529 -17.97 -5.83 16.79
CA ILE A 529 -17.32 -6.85 15.94
C ILE A 529 -15.91 -6.40 15.59
N ALA A 530 -15.76 -5.16 15.12
CA ALA A 530 -14.47 -4.61 14.72
C ALA A 530 -13.44 -4.64 15.86
N GLY A 531 -13.89 -4.42 17.11
CA GLY A 531 -13.04 -4.55 18.31
C GLY A 531 -12.60 -5.96 18.69
N TYR A 532 -13.14 -7.01 18.05
CA TYR A 532 -12.61 -8.38 18.13
C TYR A 532 -11.77 -8.76 16.91
N VAL A 533 -12.04 -8.15 15.75
CA VAL A 533 -11.31 -8.43 14.50
C VAL A 533 -9.87 -7.96 14.60
N TRP A 534 -9.61 -6.71 15.00
CA TRP A 534 -8.24 -6.19 14.96
C TRP A 534 -7.26 -6.91 15.91
N PRO A 535 -7.61 -7.30 17.15
CA PRO A 535 -6.69 -8.08 17.98
C PRO A 535 -6.49 -9.49 17.45
N ALA A 536 -7.53 -10.10 16.86
CA ALA A 536 -7.42 -11.40 16.22
C ALA A 536 -6.45 -11.37 15.02
N CYS A 537 -6.46 -10.29 14.23
CA CYS A 537 -5.46 -10.07 13.18
C CYS A 537 -4.04 -9.99 13.74
N PHE A 538 -3.82 -9.32 14.88
CA PHE A 538 -2.50 -9.31 15.54
C PHE A 538 -2.11 -10.70 16.04
N MET A 539 -3.03 -11.45 16.63
CA MET A 539 -2.75 -12.83 17.03
C MET A 539 -2.38 -13.70 15.82
N LEU A 540 -3.07 -13.53 14.69
CA LEU A 540 -2.73 -14.22 13.43
C LEU A 540 -1.33 -13.86 12.95
N ILE A 541 -0.97 -12.56 12.92
CA ILE A 541 0.40 -12.11 12.57
C ILE A 541 1.42 -12.77 13.51
N GLY A 542 1.15 -12.75 14.82
CA GLY A 542 2.01 -13.37 15.82
C GLY A 542 2.20 -14.87 15.59
N VAL A 543 1.14 -15.60 15.24
CA VAL A 543 1.21 -17.03 14.91
C VAL A 543 2.01 -17.28 13.63
N ILE A 544 1.80 -16.49 12.58
CA ILE A 544 2.56 -16.67 11.32
C ILE A 544 4.05 -16.41 11.57
N LEU A 545 4.39 -15.38 12.34
CA LEU A 545 5.78 -15.08 12.73
C LEU A 545 6.39 -16.17 13.62
N LEU A 546 5.60 -16.82 14.47
CA LEU A 546 6.04 -17.96 15.30
C LEU A 546 6.30 -19.23 14.48
N TRP A 547 5.73 -19.34 13.29
CA TRP A 547 5.96 -20.43 12.34
C TRP A 547 6.90 -20.02 11.19
N TYR A 548 7.48 -18.83 11.26
CA TYR A 548 8.34 -18.31 10.22
C TYR A 548 9.59 -19.17 10.07
N ARG A 549 9.96 -19.45 8.81
CA ARG A 549 11.23 -20.07 8.44
C ARG A 549 11.89 -19.18 7.42
N GLU A 550 13.22 -19.13 7.41
CA GLU A 550 14.01 -18.29 6.51
C GLU A 550 14.42 -19.06 5.23
N ALA A 551 14.54 -18.36 4.09
CA ALA A 551 14.68 -18.95 2.74
C ALA A 551 16.10 -19.42 2.46
#